data_AF-A0A2W4RTA5-F1
#
_entry.id   AF-A0A2W4RTA5-F1
#
_cell.length_a   1.000
_cell.length_b   1.000
_cell.length_c   1.000
_cell.angle_alpha   90.00
_cell.angle_beta   90.00
_cell.angle_gamma   90.00
#
_symmetry.space_group_name_H-M   'P 1'
#
loop_
_entity.id
_entity.type
_entity.pdbx_description
1 polymer ?
#
loop_
_entity_poly.entity_id
_entity_poly.type
_entity_poly.pdbx_seq_one_letter_code
_entity_poly.pdbx_strand_id
1 'polypeptide(L)'
;MQRIFGFDIGTTSIGWAVIDHDAARAVGCIVGMGVRIFPEARDPDGTPLNQIRRQKRLIRRQLRRRKLRRRALNELLNEAGLLPPFAKGKRVNGSYVRSSWEEVMQL
;
A
#
# COMPACT_ATOMS: atom_id res chain seq x y z
N MET A 1 -47.17 7.13 9.30
CA MET A 1 -46.18 8.04 8.69
C MET A 1 -44.78 7.52 9.01
N GLN A 2 -44.04 7.10 7.99
CA GLN A 2 -42.69 6.55 8.10
C GLN A 2 -41.70 7.57 7.55
N ARG A 3 -40.54 7.73 8.20
CA ARG A 3 -39.45 8.56 7.70
C ARG A 3 -38.43 7.70 6.95
N ILE A 4 -38.22 8.00 5.68
CA ILE A 4 -37.36 7.23 4.77
C ILE A 4 -36.15 8.09 4.40
N PHE A 5 -34.97 7.47 4.41
CA PHE A 5 -33.71 8.08 3.98
C PHE A 5 -33.25 7.39 2.69
N GLY A 6 -33.25 8.12 1.58
CA GLY A 6 -32.71 7.69 0.30
C GLY A 6 -31.29 8.20 0.10
N PHE A 7 -30.41 7.35 -0.42
CA PHE A 7 -29.03 7.70 -0.74
C PHE A 7 -28.67 7.24 -2.14
N ASP A 8 -28.15 8.15 -2.96
CA ASP A 8 -27.55 7.87 -4.27
C ASP A 8 -26.03 8.09 -4.15
N ILE A 9 -25.27 6.99 -4.21
CA ILE A 9 -23.84 6.98 -3.87
C ILE A 9 -23.01 6.83 -5.15
N GLY A 10 -22.48 7.96 -5.61
CA GLY A 10 -21.52 8.03 -6.70
C GLY A 10 -20.06 7.90 -6.24
N THR A 11 -19.11 7.97 -7.18
CA THR A 11 -17.67 7.89 -6.89
C THR A 11 -17.13 9.13 -6.16
N THR A 12 -17.75 10.30 -6.37
CA THR A 12 -17.35 11.61 -5.80
C THR A 12 -18.53 12.42 -5.25
N SER A 13 -19.69 11.78 -5.11
CA SER A 13 -20.90 12.42 -4.61
C SER A 13 -21.77 11.45 -3.81
N ILE A 14 -22.52 11.99 -2.86
CA ILE A 14 -23.63 11.31 -2.18
C ILE A 14 -24.85 12.22 -2.27
N GLY A 15 -25.80 11.88 -3.14
CA GLY A 15 -27.13 12.45 -3.11
C GLY A 15 -27.91 11.86 -1.94
N TRP A 16 -28.68 12.69 -1.23
CA TRP A 16 -29.53 12.24 -0.14
C TRP A 16 -30.90 12.93 -0.18
N ALA A 17 -31.92 12.20 0.24
CA ALA A 17 -33.25 12.73 0.46
C ALA A 17 -33.88 12.10 1.70
N VAL A 18 -34.59 12.91 2.48
CA VAL A 18 -35.41 12.46 3.60
C VAL A 18 -36.85 12.77 3.24
N ILE A 19 -37.68 11.73 3.25
CA ILE A 19 -39.11 11.87 2.97
C ILE A 19 -39.92 11.28 4.12
N ASP A 20 -41.03 11.93 4.45
CA ASP A 20 -42.07 11.33 5.27
C ASP A 20 -43.13 10.74 4.34
N HIS A 21 -43.40 9.45 4.48
CA HIS A 21 -44.32 8.73 3.61
C HIS A 21 -45.40 8.00 4.42
N ASP A 22 -46.66 8.13 3.99
CA ASP A 22 -47.78 7.34 4.46
C ASP A 22 -48.26 6.43 3.33
N ALA A 23 -47.83 5.18 3.37
CA ALA A 23 -48.15 4.18 2.36
C ALA A 23 -49.65 3.88 2.28
N ALA A 24 -50.38 3.96 3.40
CA ALA A 24 -51.82 3.65 3.43
C ALA A 24 -52.66 4.75 2.77
N ARG A 25 -52.17 5.99 2.80
CA ARG A 25 -52.85 7.15 2.20
C ARG A 25 -52.24 7.59 0.87
N ALA A 26 -51.18 6.92 0.42
CA ALA A 26 -50.38 7.28 -0.75
C ALA A 26 -49.89 8.75 -0.73
N VAL A 27 -49.63 9.30 0.46
CA VAL A 27 -49.13 10.68 0.63
C VAL A 27 -47.65 10.65 0.98
N GLY A 28 -46.88 11.58 0.42
CA GLY A 28 -45.46 11.76 0.74
C GLY A 28 -45.08 13.24 0.81
N CYS A 29 -44.11 13.57 1.66
CA CYS A 29 -43.56 14.91 1.79
C CYS A 29 -42.03 14.85 1.84
N ILE A 30 -41.34 15.74 1.13
CA ILE A 30 -39.89 15.90 1.21
C ILE A 30 -39.57 16.74 2.45
N VAL A 31 -38.89 16.13 3.42
CA VAL A 31 -38.41 16.79 4.63
C VAL A 31 -37.11 17.56 4.35
N GLY A 32 -36.27 17.01 3.48
CA GLY A 32 -35.03 17.65 3.07
C GLY A 32 -34.31 16.82 2.01
N MET A 33 -33.45 17.48 1.25
CA MET A 33 -32.62 16.82 0.26
C MET A 33 -31.35 17.61 0.01
N GLY A 34 -30.35 16.96 -0.55
CA GLY A 34 -29.12 17.61 -0.94
C GLY A 34 -28.12 16.66 -1.57
N VAL A 35 -26.94 17.19 -1.86
CA VAL A 35 -25.82 16.41 -2.39
C VAL A 35 -24.58 16.80 -1.62
N ARG A 36 -23.84 15.79 -1.16
CA ARG A 36 -22.49 15.97 -0.63
C ARG A 36 -21.47 15.63 -1.70
N ILE A 37 -20.74 16.62 -2.18
CA ILE A 37 -19.63 16.44 -3.12
C ILE A 37 -18.33 16.32 -2.31
N PHE A 38 -17.48 15.37 -2.69
CA PHE A 38 -16.16 15.19 -2.07
C PHE A 38 -15.09 14.97 -3.16
N PRO A 39 -13.84 15.38 -2.91
CA PRO A 39 -12.78 15.27 -3.90
C PRO A 39 -12.51 13.80 -4.23
N GLU A 40 -12.20 13.54 -5.50
CA GLU A 40 -11.81 12.21 -5.93
C GLU A 40 -10.53 11.77 -5.20
N ALA A 41 -10.50 10.54 -4.70
CA ALA A 41 -9.35 9.97 -4.01
C ALA A 41 -8.23 9.52 -4.99
N ARG A 42 -7.97 10.35 -6.01
CA ARG A 42 -6.98 10.13 -7.06
C ARG A 42 -6.06 11.33 -7.19
N ASP A 43 -4.83 11.06 -7.63
CA ASP A 43 -3.91 12.07 -8.10
C ASP A 43 -4.40 12.66 -9.45
N PRO A 44 -3.88 13.82 -9.89
CA PRO A 44 -4.26 14.46 -11.16
C PRO A 44 -4.19 13.54 -12.40
N ASP A 45 -3.31 12.54 -12.36
CA ASP A 45 -3.13 11.54 -13.41
C ASP A 45 -4.11 10.35 -13.31
N GLY A 46 -5.12 10.42 -12.44
CA GLY A 46 -6.12 9.36 -12.22
C GLY A 46 -5.60 8.14 -11.43
N THR A 47 -4.36 8.20 -10.91
CA THR A 47 -3.80 7.11 -10.11
C THR A 47 -4.32 7.16 -8.67
N PRO A 48 -4.60 6.01 -8.02
CA PRO A 48 -5.00 6.01 -6.63
C PRO A 48 -3.89 6.59 -5.74
N LEU A 49 -4.25 7.51 -4.84
CA LEU A 49 -3.31 8.16 -3.90
C LEU A 49 -2.45 7.15 -3.10
N ASN A 50 -2.96 5.94 -2.89
CA ASN A 50 -2.27 4.89 -2.15
C ASN A 50 -1.26 4.06 -2.99
N GLN A 51 -1.17 4.29 -4.30
CA GLN A 51 -0.34 3.53 -5.23
C GLN A 51 1.15 3.69 -4.92
N ILE A 52 1.63 4.94 -4.77
CA ILE A 52 3.02 5.23 -4.42
C ILE A 52 3.40 4.59 -3.08
N ARG A 53 2.52 4.71 -2.08
CA ARG A 53 2.73 4.08 -0.75
C ARG A 53 2.86 2.56 -0.86
N ARG A 54 2.04 1.94 -1.70
CA ARG A 54 2.05 0.50 -1.97
C ARG A 54 3.34 0.07 -2.67
N GLN A 55 3.74 0.77 -3.72
CA GLN A 55 4.97 0.50 -4.47
C GLN A 55 6.21 0.60 -3.57
N LYS A 56 6.35 1.70 -2.82
CA LYS A 56 7.46 1.88 -1.87
C LYS A 56 7.50 0.78 -0.82
N ARG A 57 6.34 0.32 -0.31
CA ARG A 57 6.26 -0.81 0.63
C ARG A 57 6.71 -2.13 0.00
N LEU A 58 6.33 -2.40 -1.24
CA LEU A 58 6.73 -3.62 -1.96
C LEU A 58 8.24 -3.66 -2.19
N ILE A 59 8.84 -2.55 -2.62
CA ILE A 59 10.30 -2.43 -2.81
C ILE A 59 11.04 -2.76 -1.51
N ARG A 60 10.64 -2.16 -0.38
CA ARG A 60 11.25 -2.45 0.93
C ARG A 60 11.14 -3.93 1.32
N ARG A 61 9.98 -4.55 1.08
CA ARG A 61 9.76 -5.98 1.35
C ARG A 61 10.67 -6.86 0.50
N GLN A 62 10.80 -6.55 -0.79
CA GLN A 62 11.67 -7.30 -1.70
C GLN A 62 13.14 -7.18 -1.31
N LEU A 63 13.64 -5.98 -1.04
CA LEU A 63 15.01 -5.75 -0.58
C LEU A 63 15.31 -6.50 0.72
N ARG A 64 14.40 -6.43 1.70
CA ARG A 64 14.54 -7.17 2.96
C ARG A 64 14.60 -8.69 2.72
N ARG A 65 13.70 -9.23 1.91
CA ARG A 65 13.66 -10.67 1.59
C ARG A 65 14.92 -11.11 0.84
N ARG A 66 15.39 -10.34 -0.14
CA ARG A 66 16.63 -10.64 -0.87
C ARG A 66 17.84 -10.65 0.06
N LYS A 67 17.95 -9.66 0.95
CA LYS A 67 19.02 -9.59 1.95
C LYS A 67 19.02 -10.80 2.89
N LEU A 68 17.85 -11.19 3.39
CA LEU A 68 17.70 -12.36 4.28
C LEU A 68 18.03 -13.66 3.57
N ARG A 69 17.51 -13.88 2.35
CA ARG A 69 17.81 -15.08 1.56
C ARG A 69 19.30 -15.18 1.23
N ARG A 70 19.93 -14.07 0.83
CA ARG A 70 21.38 -14.05 0.55
C ARG A 70 22.17 -14.44 1.79
N ARG A 71 21.82 -13.88 2.96
CA ARG A 71 22.47 -14.22 4.22
C ARG A 71 22.34 -15.72 4.53
N ALA A 72 21.11 -16.24 4.55
CA ALA A 72 20.84 -17.65 4.84
C ALA A 72 21.54 -18.60 3.87
N LEU A 73 21.57 -18.28 2.57
CA LEU A 73 22.29 -19.08 1.58
C LEU A 73 23.79 -19.11 1.84
N ASN A 74 24.40 -17.96 2.15
CA ASN A 74 25.84 -17.91 2.43
C ASN A 74 26.18 -18.65 3.74
N GLU A 75 25.35 -18.53 4.77
CA GLU A 75 25.51 -19.28 6.02
C GLU A 75 25.45 -20.79 5.76
N LEU A 76 24.44 -21.27 5.01
CA LEU A 76 24.30 -22.69 4.63
C LEU A 76 25.48 -23.23 3.81
N LEU A 77 25.94 -22.47 2.83
CA LEU A 77 27.06 -22.88 1.98
C LEU A 77 28.40 -22.87 2.76
N ASN A 78 28.56 -21.98 3.74
CA ASN A 78 29.70 -22.00 4.64
C ASN A 78 29.68 -23.23 5.55
N GLU A 79 28.52 -23.60 6.10
CA GLU A 79 28.37 -24.85 6.87
C GLU A 79 28.72 -26.08 6.04
N ALA A 80 28.43 -26.06 4.73
CA ALA A 80 28.83 -27.11 3.79
C ALA A 80 30.32 -27.06 3.37
N GLY A 81 31.11 -26.10 3.87
CA GLY A 81 32.51 -25.90 3.49
C GLY A 81 32.72 -25.37 2.07
N LEU A 82 31.66 -24.91 1.41
CA LEU A 82 31.69 -24.44 0.02
C LEU A 82 32.04 -22.96 -0.10
N LEU A 83 31.83 -22.17 0.95
CA LEU A 83 32.08 -20.73 0.98
C LEU A 83 32.66 -20.28 2.34
N PRO A 84 33.37 -19.15 2.42
CA PRO A 84 33.86 -18.61 3.70
C PRO A 84 32.72 -18.09 4.60
N PRO A 85 33.00 -17.69 5.87
CA PRO A 85 31.99 -17.10 6.74
C PRO A 85 31.37 -15.83 6.14
N PHE A 86 30.03 -15.73 6.19
CA PHE A 86 29.32 -14.56 5.67
C PHE A 86 29.74 -13.27 6.41
N ALA A 87 30.42 -12.38 5.69
CA ALA A 87 30.79 -11.06 6.18
C ALA A 87 30.06 -9.99 5.38
N LYS A 88 29.47 -9.00 6.07
CA LYS A 88 29.03 -7.78 5.38
C LYS A 88 30.28 -6.98 5.02
N GLY A 89 30.38 -6.53 3.76
CA GLY A 89 31.37 -5.52 3.36
C GLY A 89 31.36 -4.36 4.35
N LYS A 90 32.53 -4.04 4.91
CA LYS A 90 32.71 -2.95 5.86
C LYS A 90 33.04 -1.69 5.08
N ARG A 91 32.44 -0.57 5.46
CA ARG A 91 32.92 0.75 5.02
C ARG A 91 33.91 1.24 6.05
N VAL A 92 35.12 1.56 5.63
CA VAL A 92 36.15 2.18 6.49
C VAL A 92 36.48 3.52 5.87
N ASN A 93 36.42 4.62 6.64
CA ASN A 93 36.68 5.99 6.16
C ASN A 93 35.93 6.37 4.87
N GLY A 94 34.67 5.97 4.74
CA GLY A 94 33.83 6.32 3.59
C GLY A 94 34.08 5.51 2.32
N SER A 95 35.20 4.79 2.20
CA SER A 95 35.48 3.86 1.10
C SER A 95 34.90 2.47 1.39
N TYR A 96 34.43 1.81 0.34
CA TYR A 96 33.97 0.43 0.43
C TYR A 96 35.20 -0.47 0.46
N VAL A 97 35.44 -1.12 1.60
CA VAL A 97 36.47 -2.15 1.70
C VAL A 97 35.82 -3.46 1.27
N ARG A 98 36.34 -4.02 0.17
CA ARG A 98 35.84 -5.29 -0.36
C ARG A 98 35.90 -6.34 0.75
N SER A 99 34.81 -7.08 0.88
CA SER A 99 34.82 -8.24 1.77
C SER A 99 35.68 -9.35 1.15
N SER A 100 36.20 -10.28 1.96
CA SER A 100 36.91 -11.47 1.46
C SER A 100 36.13 -12.22 0.37
N TRP A 101 34.81 -12.05 0.37
CA TRP A 101 33.87 -12.52 -0.64
C TRP A 101 34.02 -11.92 -2.05
N GLU A 102 34.39 -10.65 -2.17
CA GLU A 102 34.60 -9.99 -3.47
C GLU A 102 36.00 -10.29 -4.02
N GLU A 103 36.98 -10.52 -3.14
CA GLU A 103 38.30 -11.01 -3.53
C GLU A 103 38.24 -12.43 -4.11
N VAL A 104 37.45 -13.32 -3.50
CA VAL A 104 37.27 -14.70 -3.98
C VAL A 104 36.48 -14.77 -5.28
N MET A 105 35.55 -13.84 -5.54
CA MET A 105 34.69 -13.87 -6.72
C MET A 105 35.21 -13.05 -7.93
N GLN A 106 36.42 -12.49 -7.87
CA GLN A 106 37.03 -11.67 -8.95
C GLN A 106 36.08 -10.63 -9.58
N LEU A 107 35.23 -9.99 -8.75
CA LEU A 107 34.43 -8.82 -9.11
C LEU A 107 35.02 -7.56 -8.43
#